data_AF-A0A176RYS5-F1
#
_entry.id   AF-A0A176RYS5-F1
#
_cell.length_a   1.000
_cell.length_b   1.000
_cell.length_c   1.000
_cell.angle_alpha   90.00
_cell.angle_beta   90.00
_cell.angle_gamma   90.00
#
_symmetry.space_group_name_H-M   'P 1'
#
loop_
_entity.id
_entity.type
_entity.pdbx_description
1 polymer ?
#
loop_
_entity_poly.entity_id
_entity_poly.type
_entity_poly.pdbx_seq_one_letter_code
_entity_poly.pdbx_strand_id
1 'polypeptide(L)'
;MALLNLDHNHLRASEHALITWLNSHNPAWESTQTLCSEFFTTSAVNVAENAGTVSLTVRRFGEPNGTLAVNYATTDGYVSGTLTWADGDSSDKTLTFTLTDDRKYEGNETFTVILSDPVSGVNLDSTTVTISDND
;
A
#
# COMPACT_ATOMS: atom_id res chain seq x y z
N MET A 1 5.08 -5.61 34.40
CA MET A 1 5.55 -6.37 33.22
C MET A 1 5.61 -5.35 32.09
N ALA A 2 6.82 -4.97 31.65
CA ALA A 2 6.98 -3.95 30.61
C ALA A 2 6.57 -4.58 29.27
N LEU A 3 5.56 -4.01 28.61
CA LEU A 3 5.13 -4.43 27.29
C LEU A 3 5.75 -3.48 26.28
N LEU A 4 6.72 -3.99 25.53
CA LEU A 4 7.12 -3.42 24.25
C LEU A 4 6.19 -4.04 23.21
N ASN A 5 5.35 -3.24 22.56
CA ASN A 5 4.47 -3.71 21.50
C ASN A 5 4.92 -3.11 20.17
N LEU A 6 5.10 -3.98 19.17
CA LEU A 6 5.16 -3.60 17.77
C LEU A 6 3.73 -3.68 17.25
N ASP A 7 2.90 -2.71 17.62
CA ASP A 7 1.63 -2.52 16.98
C ASP A 7 1.81 -1.49 15.86
N HIS A 8 1.30 -1.77 14.67
CA HIS A 8 0.82 -0.68 13.81
C HIS A 8 1.88 0.35 13.40
N ASN A 9 3.08 -0.13 13.05
CA ASN A 9 4.11 0.65 12.39
C ASN A 9 4.82 1.73 13.23
N HIS A 10 4.49 1.90 14.51
CA HIS A 10 5.21 2.76 15.47
C HIS A 10 5.60 1.95 16.71
N LEU A 11 6.76 2.26 17.30
CA LEU A 11 7.09 1.74 18.63
C LEU A 11 6.19 2.40 19.67
N ARG A 12 5.54 1.62 20.53
CA ARG A 12 4.81 2.14 21.71
C ARG A 12 5.40 1.60 23.01
N ALA A 13 5.48 2.48 24.01
CA ALA A 13 5.88 2.15 25.37
C ALA A 13 4.93 2.82 26.38
N SER A 14 4.55 2.11 27.44
CA SER A 14 3.64 2.60 28.47
C SER A 14 4.29 2.76 29.85
N GLU A 15 5.55 2.34 29.98
CA GLU A 15 6.30 2.37 31.23
C GLU A 15 7.27 3.57 31.22
N HIS A 16 7.27 4.34 32.32
CA HIS A 16 7.97 5.62 32.40
C HIS A 16 9.49 5.49 32.25
N ALA A 17 10.09 4.45 32.85
CA ALA A 17 11.53 4.21 32.72
C ALA A 17 11.90 3.77 31.29
N LEU A 18 11.06 2.98 30.63
CA LEU A 18 11.22 2.56 29.24
C LEU A 18 11.12 3.75 28.27
N ILE A 19 10.15 4.64 28.47
CA ILE A 19 10.04 5.89 27.70
C ILE A 19 11.28 6.77 27.89
N THR A 20 11.75 6.91 29.13
CA THR A 20 12.95 7.70 29.46
C THR A 20 14.20 7.10 28.81
N TRP A 21 14.32 5.76 28.80
CA TRP A 21 15.40 5.06 28.12
C TRP A 21 15.32 5.23 26.59
N LEU A 22 14.15 5.03 25.98
CA LEU A 22 13.95 5.20 24.53
C LEU A 22 14.27 6.64 24.08
N ASN A 23 13.79 7.64 24.83
CA ASN A 23 14.06 9.07 24.54
C ASN A 23 15.55 9.42 24.57
N SER A 24 16.36 8.72 25.37
CA SER A 24 17.81 8.97 25.44
C SER A 24 18.61 8.24 24.36
N HIS A 25 18.05 7.23 23.70
CA HIS A 25 18.75 6.41 22.69
C HIS A 25 18.28 6.69 21.27
N ASN A 26 16.98 6.89 21.06
CA ASN A 26 16.40 7.22 19.78
C ASN A 26 15.22 8.17 19.99
N PRO A 27 15.42 9.49 20.12
CA PRO A 27 14.36 10.46 20.43
C PRO A 27 13.19 10.49 19.43
N ALA A 28 13.37 9.92 18.24
CA ALA A 28 12.34 9.79 17.22
C ALA A 28 11.64 8.43 17.24
N TRP A 29 11.82 7.59 18.27
CA TRP A 29 11.23 6.24 18.35
C TRP A 29 9.70 6.25 18.23
N GLU A 30 9.03 7.30 18.71
CA GLU A 30 7.57 7.48 18.61
C GLU A 30 7.11 7.88 17.18
N SER A 31 8.03 8.36 16.33
CA SER A 31 7.73 8.86 14.99
C SER A 31 8.48 8.13 13.87
N THR A 32 9.42 7.24 14.21
CA THR A 32 10.13 6.38 13.25
C THR A 32 9.21 5.25 12.85
N GLN A 33 8.41 5.54 11.82
CA GLN A 33 7.59 4.54 11.17
C GLN A 33 8.51 3.55 10.46
N THR A 34 8.38 2.26 10.80
CA THR A 34 8.94 1.24 9.90
C THR A 34 8.13 1.37 8.60
N LEU A 35 8.76 1.45 7.43
CA LEU A 35 7.98 1.40 6.20
C LEU A 35 7.31 0.02 6.16
N CYS A 36 5.98 -0.02 6.27
CA CYS A 36 5.24 -1.25 6.07
C CYS A 36 5.05 -1.38 4.55
N SER A 37 5.87 -2.20 3.91
CA SER A 37 5.82 -2.47 2.48
C SER A 37 4.78 -3.55 2.15
N GLU A 38 3.60 -3.51 2.80
CA GLU A 38 2.53 -4.50 2.63
C GLU A 38 1.17 -3.85 2.33
N PHE A 39 1.16 -2.61 1.83
CA PHE A 39 -0.07 -1.91 1.42
C PHE A 39 -0.88 -2.74 0.43
N PHE A 40 -0.25 -3.32 -0.58
CA PHE A 40 -0.90 -4.31 -1.43
C PHE A 40 -0.99 -5.66 -0.71
N THR A 41 -2.16 -6.28 -0.79
CA THR A 41 -2.34 -7.66 -0.27
C THR A 41 -1.60 -8.71 -1.09
N THR A 42 -1.14 -8.35 -2.29
CA THR A 42 -0.44 -9.22 -3.25
C THR A 42 0.63 -8.42 -3.99
N SER A 43 1.85 -8.94 -4.06
CA SER A 43 2.95 -8.31 -4.80
C SER A 43 2.91 -8.56 -6.32
N ALA A 44 2.13 -9.56 -6.76
CA ALA A 44 1.87 -9.80 -8.17
C ALA A 44 0.48 -10.40 -8.39
N VAL A 45 -0.14 -10.06 -9.53
CA VAL A 45 -1.44 -10.58 -9.97
C VAL A 45 -1.31 -11.04 -11.41
N ASN A 46 -1.86 -12.21 -11.74
CA ASN A 46 -2.04 -12.64 -13.13
C ASN A 46 -3.53 -12.63 -13.44
N VAL A 47 -3.89 -12.09 -14.60
CA VAL A 47 -5.27 -11.95 -15.05
C VAL A 47 -5.34 -12.25 -16.55
N ALA A 48 -6.42 -12.90 -17.02
CA ALA A 48 -6.64 -13.07 -18.45
C ALA A 48 -7.07 -11.74 -19.08
N GLU A 49 -6.65 -11.47 -20.31
CA GLU A 49 -7.03 -10.27 -21.06
C GLU A 49 -8.56 -10.10 -21.14
N ASN A 50 -9.28 -11.19 -21.43
CA ASN A 50 -10.75 -11.23 -21.45
C ASN A 50 -11.45 -11.20 -20.07
N ALA A 51 -10.73 -11.03 -18.96
CA ALA A 51 -11.35 -10.92 -17.64
C ALA A 51 -12.18 -9.63 -17.47
N GLY A 52 -12.00 -8.65 -18.37
CA GLY A 52 -12.68 -7.37 -18.40
C GLY A 52 -12.18 -6.37 -17.36
N THR A 53 -11.83 -6.83 -16.15
CA THR A 53 -11.21 -5.99 -15.12
C THR A 53 -10.20 -6.76 -14.26
N VAL A 54 -9.23 -6.05 -13.72
CA VAL A 54 -8.37 -6.50 -12.61
C VAL A 54 -8.57 -5.60 -11.40
N SER A 55 -8.66 -6.21 -10.22
CA SER A 55 -8.83 -5.50 -8.94
C SER A 55 -7.62 -5.72 -8.04
N LEU A 56 -7.05 -4.63 -7.53
CA LEU A 56 -5.95 -4.64 -6.58
C LEU A 56 -6.44 -4.13 -5.23
N THR A 57 -6.24 -4.91 -4.17
CA THR A 57 -6.64 -4.53 -2.81
C THR A 57 -5.50 -3.83 -2.10
N VAL A 58 -5.80 -2.64 -1.56
CA VAL A 58 -4.89 -1.80 -0.78
C VAL A 58 -5.41 -1.72 0.65
N ARG A 59 -4.60 -2.22 1.58
CA ARG A 59 -4.90 -2.23 3.01
C ARG A 59 -4.47 -0.92 3.68
N ARG A 60 -5.32 -0.43 4.59
CA ARG A 60 -4.89 0.58 5.56
C ARG A 60 -4.13 -0.09 6.69
N PHE A 61 -2.92 0.37 6.96
CA PHE A 61 -2.14 -0.09 8.11
C PHE A 61 -2.30 0.81 9.31
N GLY A 62 -2.35 0.16 10.47
CA GLY A 62 -2.39 0.80 11.78
C GLY A 62 -3.76 1.29 12.21
N GLU A 63 -3.77 1.95 13.37
CA GLU A 63 -4.99 2.47 13.97
C GLU A 63 -5.65 3.50 13.03
N PRO A 64 -6.97 3.46 12.86
CA PRO A 64 -7.66 4.32 11.91
C PRO A 64 -7.84 5.76 12.43
N ASN A 65 -6.87 6.29 13.17
CA ASN A 65 -6.90 7.66 13.68
C ASN A 65 -6.43 8.63 12.58
N GLY A 66 -7.21 9.69 12.39
CA GLY A 66 -6.98 10.69 11.37
C GLY A 66 -7.28 10.21 9.96
N THR A 67 -7.29 11.16 9.02
CA THR A 67 -7.41 10.87 7.60
C THR A 67 -6.07 10.39 7.05
N LEU A 68 -6.09 9.31 6.25
CA LEU A 68 -4.92 8.83 5.50
C LEU A 68 -5.19 9.02 4.01
N ALA A 69 -4.19 9.53 3.28
CA ALA A 69 -4.20 9.61 1.83
C ALA A 69 -2.97 8.91 1.26
N VAL A 70 -3.16 8.15 0.18
CA VAL A 70 -2.10 7.44 -0.55
C VAL A 70 -2.30 7.68 -2.03
N ASN A 71 -1.28 8.14 -2.73
CA ASN A 71 -1.32 8.27 -4.18
C ASN A 71 -1.03 6.93 -4.84
N TYR A 72 -1.59 6.72 -6.03
CA TYR A 72 -1.25 5.58 -6.88
C TYR A 72 -1.01 6.03 -8.32
N ALA A 73 -0.12 5.34 -9.01
CA ALA A 73 0.11 5.52 -10.45
C ALA A 73 0.60 4.22 -11.11
N THR A 74 0.22 4.01 -12.36
CA THR A 74 0.81 2.98 -13.23
C THR A 74 2.15 3.47 -13.82
N THR A 75 3.10 2.56 -14.03
CA THR A 75 4.44 2.91 -14.55
C THR A 75 4.44 3.46 -15.97
N ASP A 76 3.40 3.17 -16.75
CA ASP A 76 3.18 3.72 -18.09
C ASP A 76 2.59 5.15 -18.07
N GLY A 77 2.15 5.62 -16.90
CA GLY A 77 1.61 6.96 -16.68
C GLY A 77 0.15 7.15 -17.09
N TYR A 78 -0.56 6.10 -17.52
CA TYR A 78 -1.94 6.23 -18.01
C TYR A 78 -2.98 6.34 -16.90
N VAL A 79 -2.77 5.67 -15.76
CA VAL A 79 -3.73 5.64 -14.66
C VAL A 79 -3.07 6.15 -13.37
N SER A 80 -3.68 7.14 -12.74
CA SER A 80 -3.25 7.65 -11.43
C SER A 80 -4.41 8.20 -10.62
N GLY A 81 -4.20 8.37 -9.32
CA GLY A 81 -5.18 8.95 -8.41
C GLY A 81 -4.74 8.90 -6.95
N THR A 82 -5.71 9.12 -6.06
CA THR A 82 -5.50 9.12 -4.61
C THR A 82 -6.56 8.28 -3.93
N LEU A 83 -6.13 7.34 -3.10
CA LEU A 83 -6.98 6.64 -2.13
C LEU A 83 -7.04 7.46 -0.85
N THR A 84 -8.24 7.63 -0.29
CA THR A 84 -8.44 8.37 0.97
C THR A 84 -9.28 7.56 1.93
N TRP A 85 -8.74 7.32 3.11
CA TRP A 85 -9.46 6.80 4.27
C TRP A 85 -9.79 7.96 5.21
N ALA A 86 -11.07 8.08 5.56
CA ALA A 86 -11.50 9.06 6.55
C ALA A 86 -11.00 8.66 7.96
N ASP A 87 -11.10 9.59 8.92
CA ASP A 87 -10.95 9.27 10.33
C ASP A 87 -11.91 8.14 10.73
N GLY A 88 -11.37 7.13 11.40
CA GLY A 88 -12.08 5.90 11.78
C GLY A 88 -12.23 4.84 10.68
N ASP A 89 -11.89 5.12 9.41
CA ASP A 89 -12.02 4.14 8.32
C ASP A 89 -10.83 3.17 8.29
N SER A 90 -11.02 1.94 8.77
CA SER A 90 -10.03 0.85 8.72
C SER A 90 -10.24 -0.13 7.56
N SER A 91 -11.14 0.17 6.61
CA SER A 91 -11.51 -0.77 5.56
C SER A 91 -10.46 -0.83 4.47
N ASP A 92 -10.25 -2.00 3.85
CA ASP A 92 -9.45 -2.09 2.64
C ASP A 92 -10.13 -1.31 1.49
N LYS A 93 -9.33 -0.73 0.59
CA LYS A 93 -9.80 -0.08 -0.63
C LYS A 93 -9.36 -0.87 -1.86
N THR A 94 -10.11 -0.75 -2.93
CA THR A 94 -9.85 -1.49 -4.17
C THR A 94 -9.58 -0.52 -5.31
N LEU A 95 -8.47 -0.73 -6.01
CA LEU A 95 -8.21 -0.14 -7.32
C LEU A 95 -8.72 -1.11 -8.38
N THR A 96 -9.51 -0.61 -9.33
CA THR A 96 -10.05 -1.42 -10.44
C THR A 96 -9.58 -0.84 -11.76
N PHE A 97 -8.99 -1.69 -12.60
CA PHE A 97 -8.51 -1.34 -13.93
C PHE A 97 -9.29 -2.15 -14.96
N THR A 98 -9.82 -1.48 -15.97
CA THR A 98 -10.49 -2.14 -17.10
C THR A 98 -9.44 -2.68 -18.06
N LEU A 99 -9.61 -3.93 -18.47
CA LEU A 99 -8.80 -4.58 -19.50
C LEU A 99 -9.51 -4.45 -20.83
N THR A 100 -8.75 -4.21 -21.90
CA THR A 100 -9.27 -4.27 -23.26
C THR A 100 -8.94 -5.65 -23.79
N ASP A 101 -9.94 -6.34 -24.32
CA ASP A 101 -9.84 -7.67 -24.93
C ASP A 101 -9.99 -7.50 -26.44
N ASP A 102 -9.12 -8.15 -27.21
CA ASP A 102 -9.25 -8.19 -28.66
C ASP A 102 -9.21 -9.60 -29.28
N ARG A 103 -8.63 -9.78 -30.46
CA ARG A 103 -8.57 -11.05 -31.21
C ARG A 103 -7.17 -11.32 -31.79
N LYS A 104 -6.18 -10.57 -31.34
CA LYS A 104 -4.84 -10.57 -31.89
C LYS A 104 -3.93 -11.11 -30.81
N TYR A 105 -3.14 -12.11 -31.19
CA TYR A 105 -2.07 -12.57 -30.32
C TYR A 105 -0.98 -11.48 -30.19
N GLU A 106 -0.79 -11.01 -28.97
CA GLU A 106 0.22 -10.02 -28.55
C GLU A 106 1.19 -10.65 -27.54
N GLY A 107 0.78 -11.75 -26.90
CA GLY A 107 1.51 -12.42 -25.84
C GLY A 107 1.33 -11.70 -24.49
N ASN A 108 1.96 -12.22 -23.44
CA ASN A 108 1.73 -11.67 -22.10
C ASN A 108 2.37 -10.29 -21.93
N GLU A 109 1.59 -9.37 -21.35
CA GLU A 109 2.00 -8.01 -21.05
C GLU A 109 2.03 -7.75 -19.55
N THR A 110 2.82 -6.77 -19.11
CA THR A 110 2.93 -6.42 -17.69
C THR A 110 2.94 -4.92 -17.46
N PHE A 111 2.24 -4.48 -16.43
CA PHE A 111 2.38 -3.13 -15.88
C PHE A 111 2.55 -3.19 -14.36
N THR A 112 3.12 -2.12 -13.78
CA THR A 112 3.30 -2.02 -12.33
C THR A 112 2.50 -0.84 -11.80
N VAL A 113 1.84 -1.04 -10.65
CA VAL A 113 1.17 0.01 -9.89
C VAL A 113 2.01 0.35 -8.68
N ILE A 114 2.32 1.63 -8.50
CA ILE A 114 3.12 2.15 -7.41
C ILE A 114 2.22 2.96 -6.49
N LEU A 115 2.33 2.73 -5.18
CA LEU A 115 1.74 3.56 -4.14
C LEU A 115 2.80 4.52 -3.59
N SER A 116 2.43 5.77 -3.35
CA SER A 116 3.33 6.78 -2.80
C SER A 116 2.66 7.68 -1.78
N ASP A 117 3.49 8.19 -0.86
CA ASP A 117 3.07 9.20 0.10
C ASP A 117 2.77 10.52 -0.64
N PRO A 118 1.59 11.13 -0.45
CA PRO A 118 1.16 12.28 -1.24
C PRO A 118 1.94 13.57 -0.95
N VAL A 119 2.68 13.64 0.16
CA VAL A 119 3.42 14.85 0.57
C VAL A 119 4.89 14.75 0.19
N SER A 120 5.53 13.65 0.55
CA SER A 120 6.95 13.39 0.33
C SER A 120 7.24 12.75 -1.04
N GLY A 121 6.24 12.10 -1.66
CA GLY A 121 6.40 11.34 -2.89
C GLY A 121 7.18 10.03 -2.71
N VAL A 122 7.49 9.63 -1.47
CA VAL A 122 8.19 8.38 -1.19
C VAL A 122 7.33 7.19 -1.63
N ASN A 123 7.92 6.25 -2.35
CA ASN A 123 7.26 5.00 -2.70
C ASN A 123 7.00 4.18 -1.43
N LEU A 124 5.75 3.79 -1.24
CA LEU A 124 5.28 3.02 -0.09
C LEU A 124 5.23 1.53 -0.41
N ASP A 125 4.75 1.19 -1.60
CA ASP A 125 4.61 -0.19 -2.06
C ASP A 125 4.40 -0.25 -3.58
N SER A 126 4.55 -1.42 -4.18
CA SER A 126 4.19 -1.66 -5.58
C SER A 126 3.73 -3.08 -5.83
N THR A 127 2.86 -3.25 -6.84
CA THR A 127 2.44 -4.57 -7.31
C THR A 127 2.48 -4.65 -8.83
N THR A 128 2.83 -5.83 -9.35
CA THR A 128 2.89 -6.08 -10.79
C THR A 128 1.66 -6.85 -11.25
N VAL A 129 1.04 -6.38 -12.32
CA VAL A 129 -0.05 -7.10 -13.00
C VAL A 129 0.50 -7.66 -14.29
N THR A 130 0.32 -8.97 -14.48
CA THR A 130 0.55 -9.67 -15.74
C THR A 130 -0.79 -9.97 -16.39
N ILE A 131 -0.98 -9.48 -17.61
CA ILE A 131 -2.11 -9.80 -18.46
C ILE A 131 -1.69 -10.99 -19.34
N SER A 132 -2.41 -12.10 -19.21
CA SER A 132 -2.22 -13.28 -20.05
C SER A 132 -3.17 -13.20 -21.23
N ASP A 133 -2.59 -13.13 -22.42
CA ASP A 133 -3.28 -13.20 -23.71
C ASP A 133 -4.12 -14.48 -23.78
N ASN A 134 -5.31 -14.39 -24.38
CA ASN A 134 -6.24 -15.51 -24.49
C ASN A 134 -6.55 -15.96 -25.93
N ASP A 135 -5.74 -15.58 -26.92
CA ASP A 135 -5.92 -15.94 -28.32
C ASP A 135 -4.86 -16.92 -28.87
#